data_AF-A0A177HA53-F1
#
_entry.id   AF-A0A177HA53-F1
#
_cell.length_a   1.000
_cell.length_b   1.000
_cell.length_c   1.000
_cell.angle_alpha   90.00
_cell.angle_beta   90.00
_cell.angle_gamma   90.00
#
_symmetry.space_group_name_H-M   'P 1'
#
loop_
_entity.id
_entity.type
_entity.pdbx_description
1 polymer ?
#
loop_
_entity_poly.entity_id
_entity_poly.type
_entity_poly.pdbx_seq_one_letter_code
_entity_poly.pdbx_strand_id
1 'polypeptide(L)'
;MARKRYSDEDVLKLLREIDVHLHDGLDVVSACRKAGISDKSYYYWRKKFGGLSRSQVSEMKLLKKENERLKKIVADLQLDKVILKESLDHLKPRA
;
A
#
# COMPACT_ATOMS: atom_id res chain seq x y z
N MET A 1 -7.90 -14.87 20.58
CA MET A 1 -6.50 -14.97 20.14
C MET A 1 -6.10 -13.67 19.46
N ALA A 2 -4.94 -13.11 19.78
CA ALA A 2 -4.46 -11.87 19.15
C ALA A 2 -4.16 -12.12 17.67
N ARG A 3 -4.67 -11.25 16.79
CA ARG A 3 -4.43 -11.35 15.35
C ARG A 3 -2.98 -10.94 15.06
N LYS A 4 -2.15 -11.89 14.62
CA LYS A 4 -0.77 -11.61 14.18
C LYS A 4 -0.82 -10.60 13.03
N ARG A 5 -0.13 -9.47 13.20
CA ARG A 5 0.05 -8.47 12.13
C ARG A 5 1.29 -8.85 11.33
N TYR A 6 1.17 -8.89 10.02
CA TYR A 6 2.27 -9.13 9.10
C TYR A 6 2.62 -7.83 8.40
N SER A 7 3.91 -7.50 8.32
CA SER A 7 4.37 -6.43 7.43
C SER A 7 4.26 -6.87 5.96
N ASP A 8 4.27 -5.93 5.03
CA ASP A 8 4.26 -6.26 3.60
C ASP A 8 5.48 -7.13 3.21
N GLU A 9 6.63 -6.94 3.88
CA GLU A 9 7.83 -7.77 3.70
C GLU A 9 7.65 -9.19 4.24
N ASP A 10 6.98 -9.35 5.37
CA ASP A 10 6.67 -10.67 5.94
C ASP A 10 5.71 -11.43 5.02
N VAL A 11 4.72 -10.74 4.45
CA VAL A 11 3.79 -11.31 3.48
C VAL A 11 4.54 -11.81 2.24
N LEU A 12 5.46 -11.03 1.69
CA LEU A 12 6.27 -11.45 0.54
C LEU A 12 7.17 -12.64 0.86
N LYS A 13 7.76 -12.70 2.07
CA LYS A 13 8.53 -13.87 2.53
C LYS A 13 7.68 -15.13 2.54
N LEU A 14 6.49 -15.06 3.16
CA LEU A 14 5.57 -16.19 3.28
C LEU A 14 5.04 -16.63 1.91
N LEU A 15 4.70 -15.70 1.01
CA LEU A 15 4.29 -16.06 -0.34
C LEU A 15 5.40 -16.80 -1.10
N ARG A 16 6.66 -16.38 -0.92
CA ARG A 16 7.81 -17.06 -1.57
C ARG A 16 8.08 -18.43 -0.96
N GLU A 17 7.95 -18.58 0.36
CA GLU A 17 8.03 -19.88 1.04
C GLU A 17 6.96 -20.85 0.54
N ILE A 18 5.72 -20.38 0.40
CA ILE A 18 4.62 -21.16 -0.17
C ILE A 18 4.91 -21.53 -1.63
N ASP A 19 5.37 -20.57 -2.45
CA ASP A 19 5.73 -20.85 -3.85
C ASP A 19 6.82 -21.94 -3.95
N VAL A 20 7.81 -21.96 -3.05
CA VAL A 20 8.81 -23.05 -2.96
C VAL A 20 8.15 -24.39 -2.65
N HIS A 21 7.28 -24.46 -1.65
CA HIS A 21 6.56 -25.69 -1.32
C HIS A 21 5.69 -26.21 -2.47
N LEU A 22 5.05 -25.30 -3.22
CA LEU A 22 4.28 -25.66 -4.40
C LEU A 22 5.17 -26.22 -5.51
N HIS A 23 6.36 -25.65 -5.72
CA HIS A 23 7.35 -26.19 -6.66
C HIS A 23 7.87 -27.57 -6.25
N ASP A 24 7.97 -27.85 -4.95
CA ASP A 24 8.30 -29.18 -4.41
C ASP A 24 7.13 -30.19 -4.52
N GLY A 25 6.00 -29.80 -5.11
CA GLY A 25 4.86 -30.67 -5.40
C GLY A 25 3.78 -30.71 -4.31
N LEU A 26 3.84 -29.85 -3.29
CA LEU A 26 2.74 -29.74 -2.32
C LEU A 26 1.52 -29.07 -2.94
N ASP A 27 0.34 -29.45 -2.46
CA ASP A 27 -0.87 -28.68 -2.71
C ASP A 27 -0.89 -27.37 -1.88
N VAL A 28 -1.74 -26.42 -2.29
CA VAL A 28 -1.85 -25.10 -1.67
C VAL A 28 -2.21 -25.17 -0.19
N VAL A 29 -3.11 -26.08 0.21
CA VAL A 29 -3.57 -26.21 1.59
C VAL A 29 -2.43 -26.70 2.48
N SER A 30 -1.70 -27.70 2.02
CA SER A 30 -0.53 -28.25 2.71
C SER A 30 0.60 -27.23 2.81
N ALA A 31 0.87 -26.47 1.75
CA ALA A 31 1.87 -25.42 1.74
C ALA A 31 1.51 -24.25 2.68
N CYS A 32 0.24 -23.81 2.69
CA CYS A 32 -0.24 -22.77 3.60
C CYS A 32 -0.15 -23.21 5.07
N ARG A 33 -0.52 -24.47 5.37
CA ARG A 33 -0.37 -25.06 6.70
C ARG A 33 1.09 -25.08 7.17
N LYS A 34 2.04 -25.46 6.30
CA LYS A 34 3.48 -25.43 6.61
C LYS A 34 3.97 -24.02 6.90
N ALA A 35 3.56 -23.03 6.08
CA ALA A 35 3.88 -21.62 6.29
C ALA A 35 3.11 -20.97 7.45
N GLY A 36 2.24 -21.71 8.15
CA GLY A 36 1.49 -21.22 9.31
C GLY A 36 0.45 -20.15 8.98
N ILE A 37 -0.11 -20.14 7.77
CA ILE A 37 -1.19 -19.23 7.36
C ILE A 37 -2.39 -19.98 6.81
N SER A 38 -3.54 -19.32 6.77
CA SER A 38 -4.74 -19.88 6.13
C SER A 38 -4.73 -19.65 4.62
N ASP A 39 -5.32 -20.58 3.87
CA ASP A 39 -5.47 -20.53 2.41
C ASP A 39 -6.18 -19.24 1.97
N LYS A 40 -7.17 -18.78 2.75
CA LYS A 40 -7.84 -17.50 2.54
C LYS A 40 -6.87 -16.32 2.57
N SER A 41 -5.92 -16.33 3.52
CA SER A 41 -4.88 -15.29 3.61
C SER A 41 -3.93 -15.37 2.43
N TYR A 42 -3.54 -16.59 2.03
CA TYR A 42 -2.71 -16.82 0.85
C TYR A 42 -3.33 -16.23 -0.42
N TYR A 43 -4.58 -16.57 -0.76
CA TYR A 43 -5.22 -16.04 -1.98
C TYR A 43 -5.39 -14.51 -1.95
N TYR A 44 -5.74 -13.96 -0.79
CA TYR A 44 -5.83 -12.50 -0.63
C TYR A 44 -4.47 -11.83 -0.86
N TRP A 45 -3.40 -12.37 -0.29
CA TRP A 45 -2.06 -11.84 -0.47
C TRP A 45 -1.52 -12.07 -1.88
N ARG A 46 -1.82 -13.21 -2.51
CA ARG A 46 -1.44 -13.48 -3.90
C ARG A 46 -2.11 -12.49 -4.86
N LYS A 47 -3.37 -12.09 -4.61
CA LYS A 47 -4.03 -11.04 -5.38
C LYS A 47 -3.39 -9.66 -5.18
N LYS A 48 -2.95 -9.35 -3.96
CA LYS A 48 -2.42 -8.03 -3.60
C LYS A 48 -0.93 -7.84 -3.93
N PHE A 49 -0.15 -8.89 -3.78
CA PHE A 49 1.32 -8.86 -3.84
C PHE A 49 1.92 -9.90 -4.80
N GLY A 50 1.12 -10.81 -5.36
CA GLY A 50 1.60 -11.79 -6.32
C GLY A 50 2.22 -11.11 -7.54
N GLY A 51 3.41 -11.55 -7.92
CA GLY A 51 4.18 -10.95 -9.03
C GLY A 51 4.95 -9.68 -8.65
N LEU A 52 4.84 -9.18 -7.42
CA LEU A 52 5.65 -8.06 -6.95
C LEU A 52 6.95 -8.54 -6.27
N SER A 53 8.06 -7.91 -6.62
CA SER A 53 9.32 -8.05 -5.90
C SER A 53 9.32 -7.22 -4.61
N ARG A 54 10.27 -7.50 -3.70
CA ARG A 54 10.46 -6.68 -2.49
C ARG A 54 10.80 -5.22 -2.83
N SER A 55 11.60 -4.98 -3.88
CA SER A 55 11.94 -3.62 -4.29
C SER A 55 10.72 -2.86 -4.77
N GLN A 56 9.84 -3.50 -5.55
CA GLN A 56 8.59 -2.90 -6.03
C GLN A 56 7.64 -2.54 -4.89
N VAL A 57 7.54 -3.38 -3.86
CA VAL A 57 6.71 -3.07 -2.68
C VAL A 57 7.29 -1.91 -1.86
N SER A 58 8.62 -1.86 -1.70
CA SER A 58 9.29 -0.74 -1.03
C SER A 58 9.08 0.58 -1.78
N GLU A 59 9.29 0.55 -3.10
CA GLU A 59 9.06 1.69 -3.99
C GLU A 59 7.60 2.16 -3.94
N MET A 60 6.64 1.24 -4.00
CA MET A 60 5.22 1.58 -3.87
C MET A 60 4.92 2.28 -2.54
N LYS A 61 5.55 1.85 -1.44
CA LYS A 61 5.37 2.48 -0.13
C LYS A 61 5.95 3.90 -0.09
N LEU A 62 7.13 4.10 -0.67
CA LEU A 62 7.75 5.42 -0.81
C LEU A 62 6.90 6.35 -1.67
N LEU A 63 6.43 5.87 -2.83
CA LEU A 63 5.57 6.63 -3.73
C LEU A 63 4.25 7.00 -3.07
N LYS A 64 3.64 6.11 -2.28
CA LYS A 64 2.41 6.43 -1.53
C LYS A 64 2.64 7.55 -0.50
N LYS A 65 3.72 7.47 0.27
CA LYS A 65 4.08 8.51 1.25
C LYS A 65 4.32 9.86 0.57
N GLU A 66 5.04 9.84 -0.55
CA GLU A 66 5.32 11.05 -1.30
C GLU A 66 4.04 11.62 -1.94
N ASN A 67 3.16 10.78 -2.46
CA ASN A 67 1.86 11.20 -2.99
C ASN A 67 0.99 11.86 -1.91
N GLU A 68 0.96 11.31 -0.70
CA GLU A 68 0.27 11.92 0.45
C GLU A 68 0.85 13.30 0.79
N ARG A 69 2.19 13.41 0.85
CA ARG A 69 2.88 14.68 1.09
C ARG A 69 2.54 15.72 0.02
N LEU A 70 2.61 15.33 -1.25
CA LEU A 70 2.30 16.20 -2.38
C LEU A 70 0.84 16.64 -2.38
N LYS A 71 -0.10 15.73 -2.10
CA LYS A 71 -1.52 16.07 -1.96
C LYS A 71 -1.77 17.12 -0.88
N LYS A 72 -1.09 17.00 0.27
CA LYS A 72 -1.19 18.00 1.34
C LYS A 72 -0.70 19.37 0.88
N ILE A 73 0.49 19.42 0.28
CA ILE A 73 1.07 20.67 -0.24
C ILE A 73 0.13 21.32 -1.27
N VAL A 74 -0.43 20.52 -2.18
CA VAL A 74 -1.37 21.03 -3.20
C VAL A 74 -2.64 21.56 -2.55
N ALA A 75 -3.18 20.89 -1.53
CA ALA A 75 -4.36 21.36 -0.81
C ALA A 75 -4.09 22.70 -0.09
N ASP A 76 -2.96 22.81 0.61
CA ASP A 76 -2.56 24.03 1.32
C ASP A 76 -2.38 25.20 0.33
N LEU A 77 -1.66 24.98 -0.78
CA LEU A 77 -1.47 26.00 -1.82
C LEU A 77 -2.78 26.41 -2.50
N GLN A 78 -3.70 25.46 -2.70
CA GLN A 78 -5.00 25.76 -3.29
C GLN A 78 -5.87 26.59 -2.33
N LEU A 79 -5.79 26.34 -1.03
CA LEU A 79 -6.45 27.15 -0.01
C LEU A 79 -5.89 28.57 0.00
N ASP A 80 -4.57 28.74 0.04
CA ASP A 80 -3.93 30.06 0.00
C ASP A 80 -4.34 30.85 -1.25
N LYS A 81 -4.40 30.17 -2.40
CA LYS A 81 -4.85 30.78 -3.66
C LYS A 81 -6.29 31.27 -3.59
N VAL A 82 -7.19 30.55 -2.93
CA VAL A 82 -8.59 30.98 -2.73
C VAL A 82 -8.63 32.22 -1.84
N ILE A 83 -7.95 32.19 -0.69
CA ILE A 83 -7.88 33.31 0.26
C ILE A 83 -7.33 34.58 -0.42
N LEU A 84 -6.26 34.44 -1.21
CA LEU A 84 -5.66 35.58 -1.92
C LEU A 84 -6.59 36.17 -2.98
N LYS A 85 -7.34 35.33 -3.70
CA LYS A 85 -8.33 35.79 -4.68
C LYS A 85 -9.48 36.55 -4.01
N GLU A 86 -10.04 35.97 -2.94
CA GLU A 86 -11.11 36.63 -2.18
C GLU A 86 -10.64 37.97 -1.62
N SER A 87 -9.44 38.01 -1.02
CA SER A 87 -8.84 39.24 -0.51
C SER A 87 -8.68 40.30 -1.61
N LEU A 88 -8.22 39.90 -2.80
CA LEU A 88 -8.07 40.81 -3.94
C LEU A 88 -9.41 41.33 -4.43
N ASP A 89 -10.45 40.49 -4.47
CA ASP A 89 -11.79 40.89 -4.89
C ASP A 89 -12.46 41.81 -3.86
N HIS A 90 -12.16 41.66 -2.57
CA HIS A 90 -12.56 42.60 -1.53
C HIS A 90 -11.84 43.95 -1.60
N LEU A 91 -10.58 43.97 -2.06
CA LEU A 91 -9.78 45.19 -2.20
C LEU A 91 -10.06 45.97 -3.49
N LYS A 92 -10.66 45.34 -4.51
CA LYS A 92 -11.14 46.08 -5.68
C LYS A 92 -12.35 46.94 -5.26
N PRO A 93 -12.30 48.27 -5.44
CA PRO A 93 -13.48 49.08 -5.18
C PRO A 93 -14.62 48.57 -6.06
N ARG A 94 -15.76 48.24 -5.44
CA ARG A 94 -17.01 47.98 -6.17
C ARG A 94 -17.35 49.28 -6.91
N ALA A 95 -17.08 49.31 -8.21
CA ALA A 95 -17.56 50.34 -9.12
C ALA A 95 -19.09 50.30 -9.20
#